data_AF-A0A1E5Q451-F1
#
_entry.id   AF-A0A1E5Q451-F1
#
_cell.length_a   1.000
_cell.length_b   1.000
_cell.length_c   1.000
_cell.angle_alpha   90.00
_cell.angle_beta   90.00
_cell.angle_gamma   90.00
#
_symmetry.space_group_name_H-M   'P 1'
#
loop_
_entity.id
_entity.type
_entity.pdbx_description
1 polymer ?
#
loop_
_entity_poly.entity_id
_entity_poly.type
_entity_poly.pdbx_seq_one_letter_code
_entity_poly.pdbx_strand_id
1 'polypeptide(L)'
;MLGEALKMATWFCDAYSSWQKGAVENMNGRLRRDLPRKRDLRNVSDEELQDILLTHNLTPRKCLGFKTPTQAIMKELGIDVEISFKSNFALGV
;
A
#
# COMPACT_ATOMS: atom_id res chain seq x y z
N MET A 1 20.48 11.09 -10.84
CA MET A 1 19.11 10.50 -10.88
C MET A 1 19.09 9.19 -10.08
N LEU A 2 17.94 8.64 -9.65
CA LEU A 2 17.88 7.40 -8.82
C LEU A 2 18.74 6.23 -9.36
N GLY A 3 18.88 6.13 -10.69
CA GLY A 3 19.73 5.14 -11.33
C GLY A 3 21.22 5.22 -10.99
N GLU A 4 21.76 6.41 -10.72
CA GLU A 4 23.18 6.56 -10.32
C GLU A 4 23.40 6.22 -8.84
N ALA A 5 22.44 6.53 -7.98
CA ALA A 5 22.56 6.32 -6.55
C ALA A 5 22.23 4.88 -6.12
N LEU A 6 21.23 4.25 -6.74
CA LEU A 6 20.69 2.95 -6.33
C LEU A 6 20.80 1.86 -7.41
N LYS A 7 21.40 2.15 -8.57
CA LYS A 7 21.51 1.22 -9.71
C LYS A 7 20.17 0.63 -10.14
N MET A 8 19.10 1.41 -10.05
CA MET A 8 17.74 1.01 -10.42
C MET A 8 17.34 1.58 -11.77
N ALA A 9 16.73 0.75 -12.62
CA ALA A 9 16.08 1.20 -13.84
C ALA A 9 14.86 2.08 -13.50
N THR A 10 14.62 3.11 -14.32
CA THR A 10 13.52 4.06 -14.17
C THR A 10 12.65 4.02 -15.41
N TRP A 11 11.33 3.98 -15.22
CA TRP A 11 10.34 3.96 -16.29
C TRP A 11 9.35 5.12 -16.13
N PHE A 12 8.97 5.73 -17.24
CA PHE A 12 7.96 6.79 -17.30
C PHE A 12 6.74 6.31 -18.09
N CYS A 13 5.61 6.96 -17.86
CA CYS A 13 4.39 6.72 -18.62
C CYS A 13 4.39 7.57 -19.89
N ASP A 14 3.79 7.04 -20.94
CA ASP A 14 3.54 7.78 -22.16
C ASP A 14 2.60 8.96 -21.90
N ALA A 15 2.76 10.03 -22.69
CA ALA A 15 1.88 11.19 -22.59
C ALA A 15 0.43 10.76 -22.84
N TYR A 16 -0.50 11.29 -22.03
CA TYR A 16 -1.94 10.97 -22.05
C TYR A 16 -2.31 9.51 -21.70
N SER A 17 -1.35 8.69 -21.26
CA SER A 17 -1.57 7.29 -20.89
C SER A 17 -1.74 7.09 -19.38
N SER A 18 -2.72 7.75 -18.77
CA SER A 18 -2.95 7.70 -17.30
C SER A 18 -3.18 6.26 -16.78
N TRP A 19 -3.77 5.39 -17.60
CA TRP A 19 -4.02 3.99 -17.24
C TRP A 19 -2.75 3.19 -16.93
N GLN A 20 -1.58 3.59 -17.43
CA GLN A 20 -0.29 2.94 -17.11
C GLN A 20 0.07 3.06 -15.61
N LYS A 21 -0.60 3.95 -14.86
CA LYS A 21 -0.46 4.11 -13.39
C LYS A 21 -1.73 3.77 -12.62
N GLY A 22 -2.72 3.12 -13.24
CA GLY A 22 -4.02 2.88 -12.60
C GLY A 22 -3.92 2.20 -11.23
N ALA A 23 -3.00 1.24 -11.08
CA ALA A 23 -2.76 0.57 -9.80
C ALA A 23 -2.20 1.51 -8.71
N VAL A 24 -1.21 2.34 -9.06
CA VAL A 24 -0.60 3.32 -8.16
C VAL A 24 -1.59 4.41 -7.78
N GLU A 25 -2.38 4.90 -8.73
CA GLU A 25 -3.40 5.93 -8.50
C GLU A 25 -4.53 5.42 -7.60
N ASN A 26 -5.00 4.19 -7.82
CA ASN A 26 -5.96 3.52 -6.93
C ASN A 26 -5.40 3.38 -5.51
N MET A 27 -4.11 3.07 -5.36
CA MET A 27 -3.47 2.95 -4.06
C MET A 27 -3.40 4.30 -3.33
N ASN A 28 -2.95 5.33 -4.04
CA ASN A 28 -2.91 6.70 -3.51
C ASN A 28 -4.31 7.19 -3.12
N GLY A 29 -5.35 6.80 -3.87
CA GLY A 29 -6.74 7.09 -3.53
C GLY A 29 -7.19 6.46 -2.20
N ARG A 30 -6.70 5.27 -1.87
CA ARG A 30 -6.97 4.61 -0.57
C ARG A 30 -6.23 5.29 0.56
N LEU A 31 -4.93 5.54 0.40
CA LEU A 31 -4.12 6.25 1.41
C LEU A 31 -4.68 7.63 1.75
N ARG A 32 -5.31 8.32 0.79
CA ARG A 32 -5.94 9.62 1.01
C ARG A 32 -7.17 9.61 1.93
N ARG A 33 -7.72 8.43 2.23
CA ARG A 33 -8.80 8.30 3.23
C ARG A 33 -8.26 8.53 4.63
N ASP A 34 -7.06 8.03 4.90
CA ASP A 34 -6.38 8.15 6.20
C ASP A 34 -5.47 9.39 6.27
N LEU A 35 -4.90 9.78 5.12
CA LEU A 35 -4.01 10.94 4.95
C LEU A 35 -4.58 11.93 3.91
N PRO A 36 -5.60 12.74 4.29
CA PRO A 36 -6.15 13.76 3.42
C PRO A 36 -5.09 14.75 2.93
N ARG A 37 -5.26 15.29 1.72
CA ARG A 37 -4.24 16.13 1.05
C ARG A 37 -3.83 17.38 1.83
N LYS A 38 -4.71 17.93 2.67
CA LYS A 38 -4.45 19.12 3.50
C LYS A 38 -3.94 18.78 4.90
N ARG A 39 -3.79 17.50 5.23
CA ARG A 39 -3.28 17.06 6.53
C ARG A 39 -1.80 17.40 6.61
N ASP A 40 -1.40 18.10 7.69
CA ASP A 40 0.02 18.31 7.97
C ASP A 40 0.64 17.01 8.46
N LEU A 41 1.54 16.45 7.66
CA LEU A 41 2.23 15.20 7.98
C LEU A 41 3.17 15.34 9.18
N ARG A 42 3.59 16.56 9.54
CA ARG A 42 4.40 16.80 10.75
C ARG A 42 3.65 16.51 12.04
N ASN A 43 2.32 16.52 11.98
CA ASN A 43 1.44 16.25 13.11
C ASN A 43 0.93 14.79 13.12
N VAL A 44 1.42 13.94 12.21
CA VAL A 44 1.14 12.51 12.22
C VAL A 44 2.23 11.85 13.05
N SER A 45 1.84 11.16 14.13
CA SER A 45 2.82 10.43 14.94
C SER A 45 3.30 9.18 14.19
N ASP A 46 4.47 8.68 14.57
CA ASP A 46 4.99 7.44 13.98
C ASP A 46 4.04 6.27 14.25
N GLU A 47 3.41 6.20 15.43
CA GLU A 47 2.43 5.17 15.77
C GLU A 47 1.21 5.23 14.84
N GLU A 48 0.65 6.42 14.62
CA GLU A 48 -0.48 6.58 13.73
C GLU A 48 -0.12 6.18 12.29
N LEU A 49 1.08 6.56 11.83
CA LEU A 49 1.55 6.16 10.51
C LEU A 49 1.67 4.64 10.40
N GLN A 50 2.19 3.96 11.43
CA GLN A 50 2.29 2.51 11.46
C GLN A 50 0.91 1.84 11.43
N ASP A 51 -0.07 2.37 12.16
CA ASP A 51 -1.43 1.83 12.17
C ASP A 51 -2.10 1.95 10.79
N ILE A 52 -1.90 3.08 10.10
CA ILE A 52 -2.38 3.29 8.73
C ILE A 52 -1.72 2.27 7.77
N LEU A 53 -0.40 2.11 7.86
CA LEU A 53 0.34 1.16 7.02
C LEU A 53 -0.09 -0.28 7.28
N LEU A 54 -0.24 -0.66 8.54
CA LEU A 54 -0.65 -2.00 8.95
C LEU A 54 -2.07 -2.28 8.45
N THR A 55 -3.02 -1.38 8.70
CA THR A 55 -4.38 -1.48 8.19
C THR A 55 -4.39 -1.66 6.68
N HIS A 56 -3.62 -0.84 5.96
CA HIS A 56 -3.56 -0.90 4.52
C HIS A 56 -3.01 -2.22 4.00
N ASN A 57 -1.92 -2.72 4.59
CA ASN A 57 -1.21 -3.93 4.17
C ASN A 57 -1.89 -5.23 4.63
N LEU A 58 -2.70 -5.17 5.69
CA LEU A 58 -3.51 -6.28 6.18
C LEU A 58 -4.93 -6.31 5.59
N THR A 59 -5.38 -5.25 4.90
CA THR A 59 -6.71 -5.26 4.29
C THR A 59 -6.75 -6.19 3.06
N PRO A 60 -7.62 -7.22 3.04
CA PRO A 60 -7.84 -8.07 1.86
C PRO A 60 -8.19 -7.27 0.60
N ARG A 61 -7.63 -7.65 -0.56
CA ARG A 61 -7.91 -7.00 -1.85
C ARG A 61 -8.55 -7.97 -2.83
N LYS A 62 -9.68 -7.59 -3.43
CA LYS A 62 -10.37 -8.39 -4.46
C LYS A 62 -9.46 -8.72 -5.66
N CYS A 63 -8.62 -7.79 -6.09
CA CYS A 63 -7.66 -8.01 -7.19
C CYS A 63 -6.58 -9.05 -6.87
N LEU A 64 -6.39 -9.40 -5.59
CA LEU A 64 -5.44 -10.43 -5.13
C LEU A 64 -6.17 -11.73 -4.73
N GLY A 65 -7.42 -11.93 -5.17
CA GLY A 65 -8.23 -13.08 -4.74
C GLY A 65 -8.55 -13.05 -3.24
N PHE A 66 -8.78 -11.85 -2.69
CA PHE A 66 -9.03 -11.62 -1.26
C PHE A 66 -7.84 -11.94 -0.34
N LYS A 67 -6.62 -12.03 -0.88
CA LYS A 67 -5.40 -11.99 -0.08
C LYS A 67 -5.03 -10.57 0.32
N THR A 68 -4.29 -10.42 1.40
CA THR A 68 -3.72 -9.13 1.82
C THR A 68 -2.48 -8.80 0.99
N PRO A 69 -2.14 -7.50 0.80
CA PRO A 69 -0.87 -7.11 0.19
C PRO A 69 0.34 -7.79 0.84
N THR A 70 0.36 -7.91 2.17
CA THR A 70 1.41 -8.63 2.90
C THR A 70 1.50 -10.10 2.48
N GLN A 71 0.39 -10.80 2.38
CA GLN A 71 0.40 -12.21 1.93
C GLN A 71 0.90 -12.34 0.50
N ALA A 72 0.48 -11.44 -0.39
CA ALA A 72 0.89 -11.47 -1.79
C ALA A 72 2.40 -11.26 -1.94
N ILE A 73 2.96 -10.24 -1.29
CA ILE A 73 4.41 -9.96 -1.40
C ILE A 73 5.25 -11.06 -0.75
N MET A 74 4.84 -11.58 0.41
CA MET A 74 5.57 -12.64 1.09
C MET A 74 5.60 -13.91 0.26
N LYS A 75 4.49 -14.26 -0.40
CA LYS A 75 4.44 -15.38 -1.33
C LYS A 75 5.42 -15.23 -2.50
N GLU A 76 5.51 -14.04 -3.11
CA GLU A 76 6.48 -13.77 -4.19
C GLU A 76 7.93 -13.85 -3.71
N LEU A 77 8.19 -13.59 -2.43
CA LEU A 77 9.48 -13.78 -1.79
C LEU A 77 9.77 -15.23 -1.36
N GLY A 78 8.85 -16.17 -1.63
CA GLY A 78 8.98 -17.57 -1.23
C GLY A 78 8.73 -17.80 0.26
N ILE A 79 8.09 -16.86 0.95
CA ILE A 79 7.75 -16.93 2.37
C ILE A 79 6.25 -17.15 2.50
N ASP A 80 5.86 -18.31 3.01
CA ASP A 80 4.46 -18.56 3.35
C ASP A 80 4.11 -17.88 4.67
N VAL A 81 3.09 -17.02 4.64
CA VAL A 81 2.63 -16.25 5.80
C VAL A 81 1.14 -16.47 6.01
N GLU A 82 0.81 -16.93 7.20
CA GLU A 82 -0.56 -17.02 7.69
C GLU A 82 -0.83 -15.86 8.66
N ILE A 83 -1.90 -15.10 8.39
CA ILE A 83 -2.29 -13.96 9.21
C ILE A 83 -3.56 -14.37 9.95
N SER A 84 -3.45 -14.54 11.26
CA SER A 84 -4.60 -14.81 12.12
C SER A 84 -5.00 -13.53 12.85
N PHE A 85 -6.27 -13.15 12.70
CA PHE A 85 -6.86 -12.09 13.50
C PHE A 85 -7.44 -12.72 14.75
N LYS A 86 -6.98 -12.31 15.93
CA LYS A 86 -7.68 -12.67 17.17
C LYS A 86 -9.05 -12.00 17.10
N SER A 87 -10.11 -12.81 17.12
CA SER A 87 -11.50 -12.38 16.99
C SER A 87 -11.80 -11.25 17.99
N ASN A 88 -11.91 -10.03 17.46
CA ASN A 88 -12.59 -8.84 18.00
C ASN A 88 -12.15 -7.53 17.33
N PHE A 89 -11.18 -7.54 16.40
CA PHE A 89 -10.88 -6.34 15.61
C PHE A 89 -11.84 -6.26 14.42
N ALA A 90 -13.00 -5.63 14.65
CA ALA A 90 -13.86 -5.20 13.55
C ALA A 90 -13.05 -4.20 12.70
N LEU A 91 -12.61 -4.63 11.52
CA LEU A 91 -12.21 -3.70 10.46
C LEU A 91 -13.46 -2.90 10.13
N GLY A 92 -13.58 -1.71 10.73
CA GLY A 92 -14.69 -0.80 10.55
C GLY A 92 -14.96 -0.60 9.06
N VAL A 93 -16.15 -1.01 8.65
CA VAL A 93 -16.71 -0.72 7.32
C VAL A 93 -17.46 0.59 7.40
#